data_AF-A0A383F2T2-F1
#
_entry.id   AF-A0A383F2T2-F1
#
_cell.length_a   1.000
_cell.length_b   1.000
_cell.length_c   1.000
_cell.angle_alpha   90.00
_cell.angle_beta   90.00
_cell.angle_gamma   90.00
#
_symmetry.space_group_name_H-M   'P 1'
#
loop_
_entity.id
_entity.type
_entity.pdbx_description
1 polymer ?
#
loop_
_entity_poly.entity_id
_entity_poly.type
_entity_poly.pdbx_seq_one_letter_code
_entity_poly.pdbx_strand_id
1 'polypeptide(L)'
;MADPSSQQPTVYDYATGTQWRLAFNRIPKTTWFCTAANVPGIQLGEAQYATPMTDMVVTGDKLTFETLNITFIVDEELQNYRELWNWIVGIGTPVKHSQWTTELFKGDSAVRQFGTEDTDPRTKVSYEESNLYSDSTLIVYNSKNKAKVNVQFKNMFPTSLSSLEYSQELTDVEYFKATASFRY
;
A
#
# COMPACT_ATOMS: atom_id res chain seq x y z
N MET A 1 -8.17 -39.71 -20.28
CA MET A 1 -7.21 -38.62 -20.02
C MET A 1 -7.47 -37.55 -21.07
N ALA A 2 -7.68 -36.30 -20.67
CA ALA A 2 -7.86 -35.21 -21.63
C ALA A 2 -6.58 -35.06 -22.48
N ASP A 3 -6.73 -34.80 -23.78
CA ASP A 3 -5.60 -34.57 -24.68
C ASP A 3 -4.81 -33.34 -24.21
N PRO A 4 -3.53 -33.50 -23.81
CA PRO A 4 -2.72 -32.42 -23.25
C PRO A 4 -2.44 -31.30 -24.27
N SER A 5 -2.61 -31.54 -25.56
CA SER A 5 -2.42 -30.51 -26.61
C SER A 5 -3.41 -29.35 -26.49
N SER A 6 -4.64 -29.64 -26.03
CA SER A 6 -5.70 -28.66 -25.79
C SER A 6 -5.50 -27.80 -24.52
N GLN A 7 -4.53 -28.18 -23.68
CA GLN A 7 -4.21 -27.51 -22.42
C GLN A 7 -2.92 -26.69 -22.51
N GLN A 8 -2.25 -26.68 -23.66
CA GLN A 8 -1.01 -25.93 -23.85
C GLN A 8 -1.31 -24.42 -23.96
N PRO A 9 -0.57 -23.56 -23.22
CA PRO A 9 -0.62 -22.13 -23.42
C PRO A 9 -0.24 -21.77 -24.87
N THR A 10 -1.03 -20.91 -25.51
CA THR A 10 -0.83 -20.52 -26.91
C THR A 10 0.23 -19.43 -27.09
N VAL A 11 0.63 -18.77 -26.01
CA VAL A 11 1.63 -17.69 -26.00
C VAL A 11 2.65 -17.94 -24.90
N TYR A 12 3.93 -17.97 -25.26
CA TYR A 12 5.06 -18.22 -24.37
C TYR A 12 5.77 -16.93 -23.95
N ASP A 13 5.00 -15.94 -23.49
CA ASP A 13 5.54 -14.67 -22.97
C ASP A 13 5.60 -14.74 -21.44
N TYR A 14 6.82 -14.75 -20.87
CA TYR A 14 7.03 -14.79 -19.43
C TYR A 14 7.08 -13.38 -18.84
N ALA A 15 6.50 -13.19 -17.66
CA ALA A 15 6.58 -11.94 -16.92
C ALA A 15 8.01 -11.69 -16.41
N THR A 16 8.44 -10.43 -16.40
CA THR A 16 9.76 -10.03 -15.89
C THR A 16 9.61 -9.14 -14.65
N GLY A 17 10.57 -9.22 -13.72
CA GLY A 17 10.54 -8.46 -12.46
C GLY A 17 10.89 -6.97 -12.57
N THR A 18 11.33 -6.51 -13.75
CA THR A 18 11.81 -5.13 -13.95
C THR A 18 10.80 -4.22 -14.64
N GLN A 19 9.79 -4.80 -15.30
CA GLN A 19 8.84 -4.07 -16.13
C GLN A 19 7.54 -3.79 -15.39
N TRP A 20 7.59 -2.82 -14.48
CA TRP A 20 6.42 -2.41 -13.72
C TRP A 20 6.48 -0.92 -13.38
N ARG A 21 5.34 -0.37 -12.99
CA ARG A 21 5.22 0.98 -12.45
C ARG A 21 4.15 0.98 -11.37
N LEU A 22 4.43 1.71 -10.30
CA LEU A 22 3.48 1.96 -9.22
C LEU A 22 2.98 3.39 -9.31
N ALA A 23 1.66 3.57 -9.21
CA ALA A 23 1.02 4.86 -9.27
C ALA A 23 0.15 5.10 -8.03
N PHE A 24 0.46 6.15 -7.29
CA PHE A 24 -0.34 6.69 -6.20
C PHE A 24 -0.65 8.14 -6.51
N ASN A 25 -1.89 8.55 -6.22
CA ASN A 25 -2.25 9.96 -6.36
C ASN A 25 -1.77 10.80 -5.16
N ARG A 26 -1.79 10.23 -3.95
CA ARG A 26 -1.50 10.97 -2.70
C ARG A 26 0.00 11.20 -2.43
N ILE A 27 0.86 10.27 -2.84
CA ILE A 27 2.30 10.28 -2.53
C ILE A 27 3.18 10.31 -3.79
N PRO A 28 3.00 11.31 -4.69
CA PRO A 28 3.66 11.34 -5.99
C PRO A 28 5.19 11.32 -5.87
N LYS A 29 5.76 12.00 -4.86
CA LYS A 29 7.21 12.06 -4.65
C LYS A 29 7.78 10.70 -4.29
N THR A 30 7.11 10.01 -3.38
CA THR A 30 7.52 8.66 -2.96
C THR A 30 7.40 7.65 -4.10
N THR A 31 6.31 7.72 -4.90
CA THR A 31 6.14 6.80 -6.03
C THR A 31 7.16 6.96 -7.13
N TRP A 32 7.66 8.18 -7.34
CA TRP A 32 8.63 8.44 -8.39
C TRP A 32 9.99 7.75 -8.13
N PHE A 33 10.40 7.69 -6.86
CA PHE A 33 11.65 7.06 -6.43
C PHE A 33 11.48 5.58 -6.00
N CYS A 34 10.34 4.98 -6.31
CA CYS A 34 10.06 3.59 -6.00
C CYS A 34 10.95 2.65 -6.82
N THR A 35 11.60 1.70 -6.14
CA THR A 35 12.55 0.74 -6.74
C THR A 35 12.13 -0.70 -6.58
N ALA A 36 11.28 -1.01 -5.60
CA ALA A 36 10.71 -2.34 -5.41
C ALA A 36 9.28 -2.24 -4.84
N ALA A 37 8.40 -3.12 -5.28
CA ALA A 37 7.08 -3.34 -4.73
C ALA A 37 6.72 -4.82 -4.82
N ASN A 38 5.94 -5.35 -3.88
CA ASN A 38 5.40 -6.71 -3.98
C ASN A 38 3.95 -6.69 -4.49
N VAL A 39 3.55 -7.79 -5.15
CA VAL A 39 2.13 -8.17 -5.21
C VAL A 39 1.87 -9.01 -3.95
N PRO A 40 0.97 -8.60 -3.05
CA PRO A 40 0.77 -9.29 -1.78
C PRO A 40 0.25 -10.72 -1.98
N GLY A 41 0.66 -11.61 -1.08
CA GLY A 41 0.11 -12.95 -0.99
C GLY A 41 -1.36 -12.96 -0.57
N ILE A 42 -2.04 -14.06 -0.90
CA ILE A 42 -3.38 -14.37 -0.43
C ILE A 42 -3.36 -15.75 0.21
N GLN A 43 -3.93 -15.86 1.41
CA GLN A 43 -4.07 -17.12 2.12
C GLN A 43 -5.52 -17.32 2.54
N LEU A 44 -6.04 -18.52 2.26
CA LEU A 44 -7.32 -18.99 2.74
C LEU A 44 -7.09 -19.75 4.04
N GLY A 45 -7.81 -19.39 5.10
CA GLY A 45 -7.74 -20.13 6.35
C GLY A 45 -8.18 -21.58 6.15
N GLU A 46 -7.70 -22.49 6.99
CA GLU A 46 -8.11 -23.89 7.02
C GLU A 46 -8.61 -24.26 8.42
N ALA A 47 -9.63 -25.12 8.48
CA ALA A 47 -10.17 -25.70 9.69
C ALA A 47 -9.73 -27.17 9.77
N GLN A 48 -9.27 -27.60 10.94
CA GLN A 48 -8.77 -28.95 11.17
C GLN A 48 -9.75 -29.71 12.06
N TYR A 49 -10.18 -30.89 11.61
CA TYR A 49 -11.03 -31.79 12.39
C TYR A 49 -10.23 -33.03 12.75
N ALA A 50 -9.98 -33.23 14.04
CA ALA A 50 -9.26 -34.39 14.53
C ALA A 50 -10.12 -35.65 14.40
N THR A 51 -9.66 -36.61 13.61
CA THR A 51 -10.19 -37.98 13.63
C THR A 51 -9.20 -38.90 14.33
N PRO A 52 -9.62 -40.06 14.88
CA PRO A 52 -8.71 -40.95 15.60
C PRO A 52 -7.49 -41.44 14.82
N MET A 53 -7.47 -41.33 13.49
CA MET A 53 -6.39 -41.83 12.63
C MET A 53 -5.51 -40.72 12.03
N THR A 54 -6.10 -39.59 11.67
CA THR A 54 -5.39 -38.42 11.12
C THR A 54 -6.27 -37.18 11.19
N ASP A 55 -5.67 -36.01 11.27
CA ASP A 55 -6.42 -34.76 11.18
C ASP A 55 -6.84 -34.51 9.73
N MET A 56 -8.11 -34.21 9.52
CA MET A 56 -8.64 -33.83 8.20
C MET A 56 -8.73 -32.31 8.10
N VAL A 57 -8.16 -31.75 7.04
CA VAL A 57 -8.20 -30.31 6.76
C VAL A 57 -9.39 -29.97 5.86
N VAL A 58 -10.12 -28.92 6.19
CA VAL A 58 -11.25 -28.38 5.44
C VAL A 58 -11.03 -26.89 5.21
N THR A 59 -11.54 -26.36 4.10
CA THR A 59 -11.44 -24.92 3.84
C THR A 59 -12.10 -24.10 4.95
N GLY A 60 -11.42 -23.05 5.38
CA GLY A 60 -11.97 -21.99 6.20
C GLY A 60 -12.73 -20.96 5.37
N ASP A 61 -13.28 -19.96 6.06
CA ASP A 61 -14.19 -18.96 5.49
C ASP A 61 -13.49 -17.62 5.16
N LYS A 62 -12.38 -17.31 5.83
CA LYS A 62 -11.73 -16.00 5.72
C LYS A 62 -10.48 -16.05 4.84
N LEU A 63 -10.41 -15.09 3.93
CA LEU A 63 -9.20 -14.76 3.20
C LEU A 63 -8.39 -13.72 3.98
N THR A 64 -7.08 -13.95 4.06
CA THR A 64 -6.12 -13.01 4.60
C THR A 64 -5.22 -12.54 3.47
N PHE A 65 -5.09 -11.21 3.37
CA PHE A 65 -4.21 -10.57 2.40
C PHE A 65 -2.97 -10.05 3.12
N GLU A 66 -1.82 -10.25 2.49
CA GLU A 66 -0.57 -9.70 2.98
C GLU A 66 -0.52 -8.16 2.74
N THR A 67 0.42 -7.47 3.39
CA THR A 67 0.63 -6.04 3.18
C THR A 67 1.34 -5.76 1.85
N LEU A 68 1.04 -4.61 1.26
CA LEU A 68 1.84 -4.04 0.17
C LEU A 68 3.05 -3.35 0.79
N ASN A 69 4.25 -3.81 0.44
CA ASN A 69 5.53 -3.30 0.87
C ASN A 69 6.23 -2.64 -0.33
N ILE A 70 6.65 -1.40 -0.15
CA ILE A 70 7.30 -0.59 -1.17
C ILE A 70 8.65 -0.13 -0.65
N THR A 71 9.69 -0.23 -1.48
CA THR A 71 11.02 0.31 -1.19
C THR A 71 11.35 1.44 -2.17
N PHE A 72 11.76 2.58 -1.64
CA PHE A 72 12.09 3.77 -2.41
C PHE A 72 13.44 4.34 -1.98
N ILE A 73 14.11 5.01 -2.91
CA ILE A 73 15.34 5.75 -2.61
C ILE A 73 14.95 7.08 -1.99
N VAL A 74 15.62 7.45 -0.90
CA VAL A 74 15.34 8.66 -0.13
C VAL A 74 16.09 9.84 -0.75
N ASP A 75 15.38 10.96 -0.86
CA ASP A 75 15.94 12.22 -1.38
C ASP A 75 16.75 12.98 -0.31
N GLU A 76 17.66 13.85 -0.71
CA GLU A 76 18.56 14.60 0.20
C GLU A 76 17.78 15.44 1.22
N GLU A 77 16.71 16.08 0.78
CA GLU A 77 15.84 16.90 1.63
C GLU A 77 14.79 16.08 2.41
N LEU A 78 14.83 14.74 2.32
CA LEU A 78 13.86 13.81 2.90
C LEU A 78 12.41 14.11 2.51
N GLN A 79 12.16 14.76 1.36
CA GLN A 79 10.81 15.20 1.00
C GLN A 79 9.85 14.02 0.84
N ASN A 80 10.30 12.94 0.21
CA ASN A 80 9.53 11.71 0.05
C ASN A 80 9.29 10.99 1.39
N TYR A 81 10.32 10.88 2.23
CA TYR A 81 10.20 10.29 3.55
C TYR A 81 9.21 11.06 4.45
N ARG A 82 9.29 12.40 4.44
CA ARG A 82 8.39 13.28 5.19
C ARG A 82 6.96 13.22 4.67
N GLU A 83 6.76 13.07 3.36
CA GLU A 83 5.44 12.93 2.75
C GLU A 83 4.69 11.74 3.36
N LEU A 84 5.33 10.57 3.42
CA LEU A 84 4.76 9.35 3.99
C LEU A 84 4.62 9.43 5.52
N TRP A 85 5.62 10.01 6.20
CA TRP A 85 5.56 10.24 7.64
C TRP A 85 4.37 11.13 8.04
N ASN A 86 4.14 12.23 7.32
CA ASN A 86 3.00 13.13 7.57
C ASN A 86 1.67 12.40 7.40
N TRP A 87 1.56 11.49 6.44
CA TRP A 87 0.35 10.69 6.23
C TRP A 87 0.08 9.75 7.40
N ILE A 88 1.10 9.01 7.87
CA ILE A 88 0.97 8.11 9.04
C ILE A 88 0.55 8.90 10.30
N VAL A 89 1.24 10.02 10.58
CA VAL A 89 0.95 10.86 11.76
C VAL A 89 -0.43 11.52 11.65
N GLY A 90 -0.85 11.86 10.43
CA GLY A 90 -2.18 12.37 10.13
C GLY A 90 -3.32 11.45 10.56
N ILE A 91 -3.15 10.15 10.30
CA ILE A 91 -4.14 9.13 10.63
C ILE A 91 -4.06 8.76 12.12
N GLY A 92 -2.86 8.55 12.65
CA GLY A 92 -2.65 7.95 13.97
C GLY A 92 -2.80 8.87 15.20
N THR A 93 -3.36 10.08 15.04
CA THR A 93 -3.06 11.24 15.93
C THR A 93 -3.00 10.97 17.44
N PRO A 94 -1.89 11.37 18.11
CA PRO A 94 -1.84 11.51 19.58
C PRO A 94 -1.57 12.94 20.10
N VAL A 95 -1.31 13.95 19.24
CA VAL A 95 -0.81 15.28 19.69
C VAL A 95 -1.77 16.46 19.42
N LYS A 96 -2.36 16.60 18.22
CA LYS A 96 -3.35 17.65 17.89
C LYS A 96 -4.33 17.22 16.80
N HIS A 97 -5.61 17.55 16.99
CA HIS A 97 -6.67 17.31 15.99
C HIS A 97 -6.49 18.13 14.69
N SER A 98 -5.69 19.20 14.71
CA SER A 98 -5.42 19.99 13.50
C SER A 98 -4.59 19.24 12.44
N GLN A 99 -3.74 18.29 12.85
CA GLN A 99 -2.94 17.50 11.90
C GLN A 99 -3.83 16.57 11.07
N TRP A 100 -4.81 15.93 11.72
CA TRP A 100 -5.85 15.15 11.05
C TRP A 100 -6.57 15.96 9.99
N THR A 101 -7.02 17.17 10.34
CA THR A 101 -7.76 18.04 9.42
C THR A 101 -6.91 18.43 8.22
N THR A 102 -5.63 18.78 8.41
CA THR A 102 -4.72 19.06 7.30
C THR A 102 -4.54 17.85 6.37
N GLU A 103 -4.40 16.65 6.94
CA GLU A 103 -4.22 15.43 6.15
C GLU A 103 -5.50 14.99 5.46
N LEU A 104 -6.65 15.27 6.05
CA LEU A 104 -7.94 15.04 5.43
C LEU A 104 -8.16 15.93 4.19
N PHE A 105 -7.69 17.18 4.20
CA PHE A 105 -7.83 18.08 3.04
C PHE A 105 -6.82 17.82 1.92
N LYS A 106 -5.81 16.96 2.13
CA LYS A 106 -4.81 16.61 1.11
C LYS A 106 -5.25 15.53 0.13
N GLY A 107 -6.30 14.76 0.45
CA GLY A 107 -6.80 13.75 -0.48
C GLY A 107 -7.60 14.38 -1.63
N ASP A 108 -7.79 13.61 -2.69
CA ASP A 108 -8.34 14.07 -3.98
C ASP A 108 -9.86 14.29 -3.99
N SER A 109 -10.58 13.76 -2.99
CA SER A 109 -12.04 13.81 -2.94
C SER A 109 -12.55 14.99 -2.12
N ALA A 110 -13.73 15.51 -2.47
CA ALA A 110 -14.39 16.58 -1.71
C ALA A 110 -14.69 16.10 -0.28
N VAL A 111 -14.13 16.80 0.71
CA VAL A 111 -14.36 16.53 2.14
C VAL A 111 -15.78 16.96 2.49
N ARG A 112 -16.63 16.01 2.90
CA ARG A 112 -17.98 16.33 3.37
C ARG A 112 -17.96 16.65 4.86
N GLN A 113 -18.58 17.77 5.19
CA GLN A 113 -18.74 18.27 6.53
C GLN A 113 -20.15 17.95 7.03
N PHE A 114 -20.27 17.33 8.20
CA PHE A 114 -21.55 17.10 8.86
C PHE A 114 -21.69 18.04 10.06
N GLY A 115 -22.83 18.73 10.14
CA GLY A 115 -23.12 19.73 11.16
C GLY A 115 -22.91 21.16 10.65
N THR A 116 -23.77 22.08 11.11
CA THR A 116 -23.61 23.53 10.90
C THR A 116 -22.62 24.06 11.94
N GLU A 117 -21.74 24.99 11.56
CA GLU A 117 -20.94 25.74 12.52
C GLU A 117 -21.88 26.56 13.42
N ASP A 118 -22.20 26.01 14.58
CA ASP A 118 -22.94 26.68 15.63
C ASP A 118 -21.95 27.21 16.69
N THR A 119 -22.29 28.32 17.32
CA THR A 119 -21.46 28.92 18.39
C THR A 119 -21.47 28.07 19.67
N ASP A 120 -22.37 27.07 19.77
CA ASP A 120 -22.42 26.11 20.87
C ASP A 120 -21.30 25.05 20.76
N PRO A 121 -20.42 24.91 21.77
CA PRO A 121 -19.34 23.92 21.78
C PRO A 121 -19.80 22.44 21.76
N ARG A 122 -21.11 22.16 21.84
CA ARG A 122 -21.67 20.80 21.78
C ARG A 122 -21.89 20.28 20.36
N THR A 123 -22.04 21.17 19.37
CA THR A 123 -22.31 20.81 17.97
C THR A 123 -20.99 20.70 17.24
N LYS A 124 -20.23 19.63 17.51
CA LYS A 124 -18.95 19.41 16.84
C LYS A 124 -19.16 18.97 15.41
N VAL A 125 -18.58 19.73 14.49
CA VAL A 125 -18.44 19.37 13.10
C VAL A 125 -17.66 18.06 12.97
N SER A 126 -18.24 17.07 12.28
CA SER A 126 -17.53 15.81 11.95
C SER A 126 -17.28 15.74 10.45
N TYR A 127 -16.18 15.11 10.06
CA TYR A 127 -15.79 14.98 8.66
C TYR A 127 -15.79 13.52 8.21
N GLU A 128 -16.04 13.27 6.92
CA GLU A 128 -15.84 11.94 6.33
C GLU A 128 -14.34 11.60 6.29
N GLU A 129 -13.97 10.41 6.77
CA GLU A 129 -12.58 9.94 6.84
C GLU A 129 -12.07 9.35 5.51
N SER A 130 -12.96 9.22 4.51
CA SER A 130 -12.64 8.60 3.21
C SER A 130 -11.38 9.20 2.56
N ASN A 131 -11.18 10.51 2.74
CA ASN A 131 -10.04 11.23 2.17
C ASN A 131 -8.70 11.01 2.90
N LEU A 132 -8.69 10.23 4.00
CA LEU A 132 -7.46 9.78 4.65
C LEU A 132 -6.84 8.56 3.95
N TYR A 133 -7.66 7.80 3.22
CA TYR A 133 -7.21 6.64 2.45
C TYR A 133 -6.80 7.06 1.04
N SER A 134 -6.03 6.22 0.35
CA SER A 134 -5.67 6.45 -1.04
C SER A 134 -5.78 5.16 -1.84
N ASP A 135 -6.03 5.29 -3.14
CA ASP A 135 -5.96 4.18 -4.07
C ASP A 135 -4.55 4.10 -4.68
N SER A 136 -4.13 2.88 -5.00
CA SER A 136 -2.88 2.64 -5.72
C SER A 136 -3.10 1.66 -6.87
N THR A 137 -2.34 1.84 -7.94
CA THR A 137 -2.32 0.89 -9.06
C THR A 137 -0.88 0.46 -9.34
N LEU A 138 -0.64 -0.84 -9.26
CA LEU A 138 0.58 -1.48 -9.77
C LEU A 138 0.31 -1.95 -11.20
N ILE A 139 1.06 -1.39 -12.14
CA ILE A 139 0.94 -1.66 -13.57
C ILE A 139 2.11 -2.56 -13.96
N VAL A 140 1.81 -3.76 -14.44
CA VAL A 140 2.81 -4.68 -15.01
C VAL A 140 2.81 -4.54 -16.53
N TYR A 141 3.98 -4.28 -17.08
CA TYR A 141 4.17 -4.12 -18.52
C TYR A 141 4.65 -5.43 -19.16
N ASN A 142 4.38 -5.57 -20.45
CA ASN A 142 5.03 -6.59 -21.26
C ASN A 142 6.40 -6.13 -21.77
N SER A 143 7.11 -7.03 -22.46
CA SER A 143 8.40 -6.77 -23.10
C SER A 143 8.41 -5.58 -24.09
N LYS A 144 7.23 -5.16 -24.57
CA LYS A 144 7.02 -4.03 -25.50
C LYS A 144 6.55 -2.76 -24.79
N ASN A 145 6.70 -2.67 -23.46
CA ASN A 145 6.27 -1.54 -22.63
C ASN A 145 4.77 -1.20 -22.75
N LYS A 146 3.92 -2.19 -23.06
CA LYS A 146 2.47 -2.04 -23.01
C LYS A 146 1.94 -2.59 -21.69
N ALA A 147 1.11 -1.82 -21.00
CA ALA A 147 0.44 -2.25 -19.78
C ALA A 147 -0.40 -3.50 -20.09
N LYS A 148 -0.16 -4.59 -19.35
CA LYS A 148 -0.84 -5.88 -19.57
C LYS A 148 -1.76 -6.24 -18.40
N VAL A 149 -1.32 -5.97 -17.18
CA VAL A 149 -2.07 -6.24 -15.95
C VAL A 149 -2.00 -5.03 -15.06
N ASN A 150 -3.14 -4.64 -14.50
CA ASN A 150 -3.26 -3.58 -13.51
C ASN A 150 -3.79 -4.19 -12.21
N VAL A 151 -2.97 -4.19 -11.16
CA VAL A 151 -3.39 -4.58 -9.82
C VAL A 151 -3.80 -3.31 -9.08
N GLN A 152 -5.07 -3.23 -8.71
CA GLN A 152 -5.62 -2.08 -8.00
C GLN A 152 -5.75 -2.40 -6.52
N PHE A 153 -5.25 -1.50 -5.69
CA PHE A 153 -5.40 -1.51 -4.25
C PHE A 153 -6.31 -0.35 -3.88
N LYS A 154 -7.37 -0.64 -3.13
CA LYS A 154 -8.41 0.33 -2.79
C LYS A 154 -8.35 0.71 -1.32
N ASN A 155 -8.64 1.97 -1.02
CA ASN A 155 -8.74 2.49 0.36
C ASN A 155 -7.53 2.14 1.23
N MET A 156 -6.32 2.21 0.68
CA MET A 156 -5.12 1.84 1.41
C MET A 156 -4.62 2.95 2.33
N PHE A 157 -3.89 2.53 3.36
CA PHE A 157 -3.21 3.42 4.29
C PHE A 157 -1.86 2.85 4.73
N PRO A 158 -0.87 3.71 5.02
CA PRO A 158 0.43 3.26 5.51
C PRO A 158 0.30 2.78 6.96
N THR A 159 0.99 1.68 7.26
CA THR A 159 1.04 1.06 8.59
C THR A 159 2.40 1.22 9.25
N SER A 160 3.48 1.27 8.45
CA SER A 160 4.83 1.48 8.95
C SER A 160 5.73 2.14 7.91
N LEU A 161 6.78 2.77 8.41
CA LEU A 161 7.87 3.37 7.65
C LEU A 161 9.18 2.99 8.35
N SER A 162 10.17 2.52 7.60
CA SER A 162 11.48 2.10 8.14
C SER A 162 12.29 3.27 8.70
N SER A 163 13.19 3.01 9.65
CA SER A 163 14.15 4.02 10.12
C SER A 163 15.21 4.35 9.05
N LEU A 164 15.89 5.49 9.24
CA LEU A 164 17.08 5.89 8.49
C LEU A 164 18.25 5.94 9.47
N GLU A 165 19.26 5.08 9.24
CA GLU A 165 20.41 4.95 10.13
C GLU A 165 21.59 5.79 9.62
N TYR A 166 22.03 6.77 10.40
CA TYR A 166 23.16 7.63 10.05
C TYR A 166 24.42 7.16 10.77
N SER A 167 25.49 6.86 10.02
CA SER A 167 26.80 6.52 10.57
C SER A 167 27.92 7.33 9.91
N GLN A 168 28.87 7.80 10.72
CA GLN A 168 30.08 8.52 10.26
C GLN A 168 31.23 7.56 9.90
N GLU A 169 31.03 6.25 10.04
CA GLU A 169 32.04 5.22 9.78
C GLU A 169 32.07 4.77 8.31
N LEU A 170 31.06 5.14 7.52
CA LEU A 170 30.93 4.76 6.12
C LEU A 170 31.94 5.52 5.25
N THR A 171 32.74 4.78 4.48
CA THR A 171 33.75 5.34 3.58
C THR A 171 33.27 5.52 2.15
N ASP A 172 32.12 4.92 1.78
CA ASP A 172 31.51 5.00 0.45
C ASP A 172 30.10 5.61 0.53
N VAL A 173 29.66 6.24 -0.56
CA VAL A 173 28.35 6.91 -0.66
C VAL A 173 27.29 5.89 -1.06
N GLU A 174 26.62 5.30 -0.06
CA GLU A 174 25.41 4.51 -0.29
C GLU A 174 24.16 5.39 -0.15
N TYR A 175 23.27 5.33 -1.16
CA TYR A 175 22.00 6.05 -1.09
C TYR A 175 21.05 5.38 -0.11
N PHE A 176 20.44 6.16 0.76
CA PHE A 176 19.41 5.68 1.68
C PHE A 176 18.23 5.07 0.92
N LYS A 177 17.79 3.90 1.38
CA LYS A 177 16.55 3.26 0.95
C LYS A 177 15.64 3.11 2.15
N ALA A 178 14.38 3.50 1.98
CA ALA A 178 13.36 3.31 2.99
C ALA A 178 12.30 2.34 2.46
N THR A 179 11.74 1.56 3.38
CA THR A 179 10.63 0.64 3.11
C THR A 179 9.39 1.12 3.85
N ALA A 180 8.25 1.11 3.17
CA ALA A 180 6.95 1.42 3.76
C ALA A 180 5.96 0.28 3.50
N SER A 181 5.15 -0.03 4.51
CA SER A 181 4.13 -1.09 4.43
C SER A 181 2.73 -0.49 4.48
N PHE A 182 1.85 -1.00 3.63
CA PHE A 182 0.47 -0.53 3.46
C PHE A 182 -0.51 -1.67 3.68
N ARG A 183 -1.63 -1.35 4.32
CA ARG A 183 -2.82 -2.21 4.39
C ARG A 183 -3.92 -1.64 3.52
N TYR A 184 -4.80 -2.52 3.04
CA TYR A 184 -5.89 -2.26 2.12
C TYR A 184 -7.02 -3.28 2.37
#